data_AF-A0A397AYI4-F1
#
_entry.id   AF-A0A397AYI4-F1
#
_cell.length_a   1.000
_cell.length_b   1.000
_cell.length_c   1.000
_cell.angle_alpha   90.00
_cell.angle_beta   90.00
_cell.angle_gamma   90.00
#
_symmetry.space_group_name_H-M   'P 1'
#
loop_
_entity.id
_entity.type
_entity.pdbx_description
1 polymer ?
#
loop_
_entity_poly.entity_id
_entity_poly.type
_entity_poly.pdbx_seq_one_letter_code
_entity_poly.pdbx_strand_id
1 'polypeptide(L)'
;MLQRTAVRAARAATPSSLRALSTAASDLKLQTSTTAKNVKYFKIYRWDPESKEKPYLCTYPVDLNECGPMVLDALIKIKNEQDPTLTFRRSCREGICGSCAMNIDGGNTLACLSPIDKKKDTTKIYPLPHMYVIRDLVPDMNNFYAQYKSIKPWLQSDVVKSDNTEYLQSKEDRKKLDGMYECILCACCSTSCP
;
A
#
# COMPACT_ATOMS: atom_id res chain seq x y z
N MET A 1 44.45 -68.85 45.53
CA MET A 1 44.76 -69.78 44.43
C MET A 1 44.52 -69.03 43.11
N LEU A 2 45.60 -68.78 42.36
CA LEU A 2 45.73 -68.56 40.89
C LEU A 2 44.72 -67.61 40.17
N GLN A 3 45.16 -66.41 39.73
CA GLN A 3 45.62 -66.07 38.35
C GLN A 3 44.45 -65.91 37.33
N ARG A 4 44.35 -64.96 36.38
CA ARG A 4 45.35 -64.15 35.64
C ARG A 4 44.63 -63.10 34.73
N THR A 5 45.18 -61.88 34.69
CA THR A 5 45.43 -60.98 33.53
C THR A 5 44.38 -60.65 32.45
N ALA A 6 44.22 -59.34 32.18
CA ALA A 6 44.52 -58.74 30.86
C ALA A 6 44.74 -57.21 30.97
N VAL A 7 45.82 -56.73 30.36
CA VAL A 7 46.29 -55.33 30.30
C VAL A 7 45.86 -54.72 28.97
N ARG A 8 45.47 -53.43 28.92
CA ARG A 8 45.71 -52.61 27.74
C ARG A 8 45.89 -51.12 28.06
N ALA A 9 46.88 -50.55 27.39
CA ALA A 9 47.59 -49.32 27.68
C ALA A 9 46.84 -48.02 27.33
N ALA A 10 47.19 -46.97 28.06
CA ALA A 10 46.88 -45.57 27.77
C ALA A 10 47.73 -45.03 26.62
N ARG A 11 47.18 -44.07 25.85
CA ARG A 11 47.95 -43.14 25.01
C ARG A 11 47.36 -41.73 25.05
N ALA A 12 48.28 -40.78 25.01
CA ALA A 12 48.18 -39.39 25.42
C ALA A 12 47.53 -38.44 24.41
N ALA A 13 47.13 -37.28 24.92
CA ALA A 13 46.59 -36.13 24.21
C ALA A 13 47.64 -35.36 23.40
N THR A 14 47.21 -34.72 22.31
CA THR A 14 47.89 -33.62 21.63
C THR A 14 46.94 -32.43 21.48
N PRO A 15 47.39 -31.19 21.69
CA PRO A 15 46.52 -30.01 21.64
C PRO A 15 46.35 -29.52 20.19
N SER A 16 45.10 -29.42 19.74
CA SER A 16 44.78 -28.71 18.50
C SER A 16 44.80 -27.21 18.76
N SER A 17 45.48 -26.50 17.88
CA SER A 17 45.85 -25.09 17.94
C SER A 17 44.67 -24.12 18.04
N LEU A 18 44.86 -23.11 18.89
CA LEU A 18 44.09 -21.86 18.92
C LEU A 18 44.15 -21.18 17.54
N ARG A 19 43.01 -21.04 16.89
CA ARG A 19 42.88 -20.25 15.67
C ARG A 19 42.67 -18.79 16.06
N ALA A 20 43.68 -17.97 15.80
CA ALA A 20 43.68 -16.54 16.01
C ALA A 20 42.59 -15.84 15.17
N LEU A 21 41.93 -14.86 15.78
CA LEU A 21 41.06 -13.89 15.11
C LEU A 21 41.89 -13.07 14.12
N SER A 22 41.57 -13.18 12.84
CA SER A 22 42.03 -12.25 11.80
C SER A 22 40.97 -12.19 10.71
N THR A 23 40.14 -11.15 10.74
CA THR A 23 39.57 -10.58 9.51
C THR A 23 39.50 -9.07 9.66
N ALA A 24 40.41 -8.42 8.93
CA ALA A 24 40.42 -7.04 8.46
C ALA A 24 39.14 -6.23 8.72
N ALA A 25 39.17 -5.42 9.77
CA ALA A 25 38.42 -4.17 9.82
C ALA A 25 39.24 -3.13 9.07
N SER A 26 39.04 -3.02 7.76
CA SER A 26 39.65 -1.97 6.95
C SER A 26 38.68 -1.57 5.84
N ASP A 27 38.08 -0.40 6.05
CA ASP A 27 37.67 0.52 4.99
C ASP A 27 36.53 0.09 4.06
N LEU A 28 35.35 -0.19 4.62
CA LEU A 28 34.12 0.17 3.91
C LEU A 28 33.88 1.68 4.08
N LYS A 29 34.54 2.49 3.25
CA LYS A 29 34.10 3.87 3.01
C LYS A 29 32.71 3.77 2.38
N LEU A 30 31.68 3.96 3.19
CA LEU A 30 30.33 4.24 2.72
C LEU A 30 30.44 5.53 1.90
N GLN A 31 30.52 5.38 0.57
CA GLN A 31 30.41 6.50 -0.33
C GLN A 31 29.00 7.05 -0.18
N THR A 32 28.85 8.07 0.67
CA THR A 32 27.70 8.96 0.59
C THR A 32 27.82 9.68 -0.75
N SER A 33 27.29 9.07 -1.80
CA SER A 33 27.02 9.76 -3.05
C SER A 33 26.07 10.88 -2.68
N THR A 34 26.58 12.10 -2.58
CA THR A 34 25.78 13.31 -2.39
C THR A 34 25.05 13.62 -3.69
N THR A 35 24.15 12.73 -4.10
CA THR A 35 23.21 12.98 -5.19
C THR A 35 22.39 14.19 -4.78
N ALA A 36 22.33 15.21 -5.64
CA ALA A 36 21.54 16.40 -5.36
C ALA A 36 20.09 15.98 -5.07
N LYS A 37 19.58 16.37 -3.89
CA LYS A 37 18.25 15.98 -3.43
C LYS A 37 17.19 16.49 -4.41
N ASN A 38 16.41 15.58 -4.99
CA ASN A 38 15.33 15.92 -5.92
C ASN A 38 14.03 16.04 -5.12
N VAL A 39 13.90 17.14 -4.37
CA VAL A 39 12.81 17.30 -3.41
C VAL A 39 11.53 17.76 -4.08
N LYS A 40 10.45 17.02 -3.84
CA LYS A 40 9.07 17.36 -4.19
C LYS A 40 8.26 17.62 -2.93
N TYR A 41 7.36 18.60 -2.98
CA TYR A 41 6.47 18.89 -1.86
C TYR A 41 5.08 18.30 -2.04
N PHE A 42 4.56 17.67 -0.99
CA PHE A 42 3.19 17.16 -0.93
C PHE A 42 2.40 17.95 0.11
N LYS A 43 1.35 18.64 -0.31
CA LYS A 43 0.40 19.34 0.58
C LYS A 43 -0.78 18.43 0.83
N ILE A 44 -0.84 17.85 2.03
CA ILE A 44 -1.81 16.80 2.37
C ILE A 44 -2.82 17.36 3.36
N TYR A 45 -4.11 17.12 3.09
CA TYR A 45 -5.20 17.36 4.03
C TYR A 45 -5.01 16.52 5.30
N ARG A 46 -5.03 17.19 6.44
CA ARG A 46 -4.93 16.59 7.77
C ARG A 46 -6.15 16.95 8.59
N TRP A 47 -6.69 15.95 9.28
CA TRP A 47 -7.75 16.15 10.26
C TRP A 47 -7.83 14.96 11.21
N ASP A 48 -7.89 15.25 12.50
CA ASP A 48 -8.06 14.26 13.56
C ASP A 48 -9.37 14.55 14.30
N PRO A 49 -10.33 13.61 14.35
CA PRO A 49 -11.59 13.79 15.08
C PRO A 49 -11.41 13.97 16.59
N GLU A 50 -10.29 13.51 17.15
CA GLU A 50 -9.98 13.68 18.58
C GLU A 50 -9.38 15.06 18.88
N SER A 51 -8.86 15.73 17.84
CA SER A 51 -8.36 17.09 17.94
C SER A 51 -9.52 18.10 17.91
N LYS A 52 -9.38 19.19 18.65
CA LYS A 52 -10.31 20.35 18.57
C LYS A 52 -10.02 21.26 17.37
N GLU A 53 -9.01 20.93 16.57
CA GLU A 53 -8.57 21.76 15.46
C GLU A 53 -9.41 21.54 14.19
N LYS A 54 -9.52 22.60 13.39
CA LYS A 54 -10.12 22.52 12.06
C LYS A 54 -9.16 21.79 11.12
N PRO A 55 -9.68 21.18 10.04
CA PRO A 55 -8.83 20.60 9.01
C PRO A 55 -7.82 21.60 8.45
N TYR A 56 -6.61 21.12 8.18
CA TYR A 56 -5.51 21.96 7.68
C TYR A 56 -4.69 21.22 6.62
N LEU A 57 -3.83 21.96 5.92
CA LEU A 57 -2.86 21.40 4.99
C LEU A 57 -1.48 21.33 5.64
N CYS A 58 -0.93 20.13 5.72
CA CYS A 58 0.47 19.93 6.11
C CYS A 58 1.33 19.72 4.86
N THR A 59 2.55 20.25 4.84
CA THR A 59 3.47 20.13 3.70
C THR A 59 4.61 19.19 4.06
N TYR A 60 4.81 18.15 3.26
CA TYR A 60 5.88 17.17 3.42
C TYR A 60 6.88 17.24 2.27
N PRO A 61 8.18 17.45 2.53
CA PRO A 61 9.22 17.29 1.53
C PRO A 61 9.55 15.80 1.33
N VAL A 62 9.64 15.34 0.08
CA VAL A 62 10.03 13.97 -0.26
C VAL A 62 11.11 14.01 -1.32
N ASP A 63 12.23 13.32 -1.07
CA ASP A 63 13.26 13.11 -2.10
C ASP A 63 12.81 12.04 -3.10
N LEU A 64 12.62 12.45 -4.36
CA LEU A 64 12.17 11.58 -5.44
C LEU A 64 13.23 10.55 -5.86
N ASN A 65 14.50 10.72 -5.48
CA ASN A 65 15.53 9.72 -5.75
C ASN A 65 15.38 8.48 -4.86
N GLU A 66 14.69 8.62 -3.71
CA GLU A 66 14.47 7.57 -2.71
C GLU A 66 12.98 7.21 -2.55
N CYS A 67 12.17 7.57 -3.55
CA CYS A 67 10.73 7.35 -3.54
C CYS A 67 10.30 6.61 -4.81
N GLY A 68 9.32 5.72 -4.68
CA GLY A 68 8.67 5.11 -5.83
C GLY A 68 7.95 6.15 -6.70
N PRO A 69 7.59 5.78 -7.95
CA PRO A 69 7.10 6.74 -8.94
C PRO A 69 5.66 7.20 -8.70
N MET A 70 4.88 6.52 -7.86
CA MET A 70 3.45 6.80 -7.66
C MET A 70 3.20 7.63 -6.40
N VAL A 71 2.11 8.38 -6.39
CA VAL A 71 1.71 9.17 -5.20
C VAL A 71 1.50 8.29 -3.97
N LEU A 72 1.03 7.04 -4.14
CA LEU A 72 0.95 6.08 -3.03
C LEU A 72 2.31 5.79 -2.40
N ASP A 73 3.39 5.72 -3.19
CA ASP A 73 4.73 5.48 -2.66
C ASP A 73 5.19 6.65 -1.78
N ALA A 74 4.91 7.88 -2.22
CA ALA A 74 5.18 9.08 -1.43
C ALA A 74 4.37 9.10 -0.12
N LEU A 75 3.08 8.75 -0.15
CA LEU A 75 2.24 8.67 1.06
C LEU A 75 2.77 7.64 2.06
N ILE A 76 3.20 6.47 1.58
CA ILE A 76 3.79 5.42 2.41
C ILE A 76 5.13 5.89 3.00
N LYS A 77 5.99 6.52 2.19
CA LYS A 77 7.27 7.07 2.66
C LYS A 77 7.07 8.13 3.74
N ILE A 78 6.17 9.09 3.51
CA ILE A 78 5.82 10.12 4.50
C ILE A 78 5.35 9.46 5.80
N LYS A 79 4.43 8.50 5.72
CA LYS A 79 3.94 7.81 6.92
C LYS A 79 5.04 7.07 7.67
N ASN A 80 5.93 6.39 6.97
CA ASN A 80 6.95 5.55 7.60
C ASN A 80 8.13 6.37 8.17
N GLU A 81 8.49 7.48 7.54
CA GLU A 81 9.75 8.17 7.82
C GLU A 81 9.57 9.57 8.42
N GLN A 82 8.42 10.22 8.23
CA GLN A 82 8.20 11.61 8.64
C GLN A 82 7.05 11.76 9.64
N ASP A 83 5.92 11.10 9.39
CA ASP A 83 4.71 11.25 10.20
C ASP A 83 3.87 9.96 10.27
N PRO A 84 4.09 9.13 11.30
CA PRO A 84 3.32 7.90 11.52
C PRO A 84 1.82 8.10 11.73
N THR A 85 1.36 9.32 12.05
CA THR A 85 -0.05 9.62 12.30
C THR A 85 -0.87 9.79 11.02
N LEU A 86 -0.20 10.02 9.88
CA LEU A 86 -0.86 10.18 8.59
C LEU A 86 -1.68 8.93 8.23
N THR A 87 -2.98 9.10 8.01
CA THR A 87 -3.91 7.99 7.77
C THR A 87 -4.54 8.04 6.38
N PHE A 88 -4.48 6.91 5.66
CA PHE A 88 -5.08 6.72 4.34
C PHE A 88 -5.35 5.23 4.08
N ARG A 89 -6.29 4.92 3.19
CA ARG A 89 -6.61 3.54 2.80
C ARG A 89 -5.75 3.09 1.60
N ARG A 90 -5.23 1.87 1.64
CA ARG A 90 -4.49 1.21 0.55
C ARG A 90 -4.50 -0.30 0.70
N SER A 91 -4.40 -1.03 -0.42
CA SER A 91 -4.24 -2.49 -0.41
C SER A 91 -3.38 -3.01 -1.57
N CYS A 92 -3.96 -3.18 -2.77
CA CYS A 92 -3.35 -3.95 -3.89
C CYS A 92 -2.00 -3.41 -4.41
N ARG A 93 -1.94 -2.11 -4.77
CA ARG A 93 -0.85 -1.39 -5.48
C ARG A 93 -0.90 -1.42 -7.02
N GLU A 94 -1.84 -2.16 -7.62
CA GLU A 94 -2.02 -2.24 -9.08
C GLU A 94 -3.37 -1.70 -9.57
N GLY A 95 -4.09 -0.96 -8.71
CA GLY A 95 -5.29 -0.23 -9.11
C GLY A 95 -6.58 -1.05 -9.20
N ILE A 96 -6.62 -2.27 -8.68
CA ILE A 96 -7.80 -3.14 -8.79
C ILE A 96 -8.75 -3.09 -7.58
N CYS A 97 -8.26 -2.78 -6.37
CA CYS A 97 -9.08 -2.83 -5.15
C CYS A 97 -9.94 -1.58 -4.90
N GLY A 98 -9.67 -0.46 -5.60
CA GLY A 98 -10.36 0.82 -5.40
C GLY A 98 -10.08 1.57 -4.09
N SER A 99 -9.37 0.98 -3.12
CA SER A 99 -9.27 1.53 -1.75
C SER A 99 -8.51 2.85 -1.61
N CYS A 100 -7.57 3.15 -2.52
CA CYS A 100 -6.72 4.35 -2.44
C CYS A 100 -7.23 5.53 -3.29
N ALA A 101 -8.54 5.59 -3.47
CA ALA A 101 -9.22 6.69 -4.13
C ALA A 101 -9.11 7.98 -3.30
N MET A 102 -8.68 9.05 -3.93
CA MET A 102 -8.52 10.37 -3.31
C MET A 102 -8.45 11.46 -4.40
N ASN A 103 -8.50 12.72 -3.99
CA ASN A 103 -8.33 13.85 -4.90
C ASN A 103 -6.85 14.27 -4.93
N ILE A 104 -6.24 14.22 -6.11
CA ILE A 104 -4.83 14.58 -6.35
C ILE A 104 -4.81 15.70 -7.38
N ASP A 105 -4.29 16.87 -6.99
CA ASP A 105 -4.24 18.08 -7.83
C ASP A 105 -5.60 18.47 -8.44
N GLY A 106 -6.70 18.22 -7.73
CA GLY A 106 -8.06 18.54 -8.18
C GLY A 106 -8.77 17.41 -8.91
N GLY A 107 -8.06 16.35 -9.33
CA GLY A 107 -8.66 15.19 -9.99
C GLY A 107 -8.84 14.00 -9.04
N ASN A 108 -10.01 13.35 -9.08
CA ASN A 108 -10.23 12.09 -8.34
C ASN A 108 -9.57 10.93 -9.09
N THR A 109 -8.66 10.23 -8.43
CA THR A 109 -7.92 9.10 -9.01
C THR A 109 -7.45 8.14 -7.93
N LEU A 110 -6.81 7.03 -8.33
CA LEU A 110 -6.19 6.08 -7.42
C LEU A 110 -4.74 6.49 -7.18
N ALA A 111 -4.34 6.68 -5.93
CA ALA A 111 -2.97 7.09 -5.59
C ALA A 111 -1.90 6.10 -6.10
N CYS A 112 -2.24 4.80 -6.20
CA CYS A 112 -1.33 3.77 -6.72
C CYS A 112 -1.14 3.80 -8.25
N LEU A 113 -2.02 4.48 -8.98
CA LEU A 113 -1.92 4.64 -10.43
C LEU A 113 -1.63 6.09 -10.84
N SER A 114 -1.48 7.00 -9.87
CA SER A 114 -1.17 8.40 -10.11
C SER A 114 0.34 8.61 -10.07
N PRO A 115 1.02 8.84 -11.21
CA PRO A 115 2.44 9.13 -11.20
C PRO A 115 2.69 10.47 -10.52
N ILE A 116 3.83 10.59 -9.83
CA ILE A 116 4.26 11.87 -9.27
C ILE A 116 4.65 12.81 -10.41
N ASP A 117 3.94 13.93 -10.54
CA ASP A 117 4.27 14.97 -11.50
C ASP A 117 5.56 15.70 -11.07
N LYS A 118 6.64 15.42 -11.80
CA LYS A 118 7.97 15.98 -11.57
C LYS A 118 8.11 17.44 -12.04
N LYS A 119 7.14 17.96 -12.82
CA LYS A 119 7.20 19.33 -13.38
C LYS A 119 6.64 20.37 -12.43
N LYS A 120 5.74 19.98 -11.53
CA LYS A 120 5.20 20.86 -10.49
C LYS A 120 6.08 20.82 -9.25
N ASP A 121 6.19 21.93 -8.53
CA ASP A 121 6.93 21.94 -7.25
C ASP A 121 6.12 21.28 -6.13
N THR A 122 4.79 21.38 -6.19
CA THR A 122 3.88 20.91 -5.15
C THR A 122 2.74 20.10 -5.72
N THR A 123 2.38 19.00 -5.06
CA THR A 123 1.17 18.22 -5.33
C THR A 123 0.23 18.31 -4.14
N LYS A 124 -1.04 18.64 -4.37
CA LYS A 124 -2.07 18.73 -3.33
C LYS A 124 -2.87 17.44 -3.26
N ILE A 125 -3.11 16.94 -2.06
CA ILE A 125 -3.83 15.69 -1.82
C ILE A 125 -4.94 15.93 -0.79
N TYR A 126 -6.17 15.61 -1.17
CA TYR A 126 -7.37 15.70 -0.34
C TYR A 126 -8.11 14.35 -0.30
N PRO A 127 -8.94 14.09 0.72
CA PRO A 127 -9.90 12.98 0.66
C PRO A 127 -10.85 13.15 -0.54
N LEU A 128 -11.62 12.11 -0.84
CA LEU A 128 -12.66 12.20 -1.86
C LEU A 128 -13.64 13.35 -1.55
N PRO A 129 -13.98 14.20 -2.53
CA PRO A 129 -14.87 15.34 -2.32
C PRO A 129 -16.28 14.93 -1.89
N HIS A 130 -16.99 15.84 -1.23
CA HIS A 130 -18.40 15.69 -0.82
C HIS A 130 -18.71 14.49 0.10
N MET A 131 -17.68 13.94 0.75
CA MET A 131 -17.84 12.88 1.75
C MET A 131 -17.47 13.39 3.14
N TYR A 132 -18.14 12.86 4.17
CA TYR A 132 -17.70 13.07 5.55
C TYR A 132 -16.33 12.42 5.73
N VAL A 133 -15.39 13.14 6.32
CA VAL A 133 -14.05 12.61 6.61
C VAL A 133 -14.08 11.98 7.99
N ILE A 134 -13.52 10.76 8.12
CA ILE A 134 -13.34 10.07 9.41
C ILE A 134 -12.01 10.49 10.04
N ARG A 135 -10.93 10.53 9.24
CA ARG A 135 -9.59 10.99 9.65
C ARG A 135 -8.72 11.19 8.41
N ASP A 136 -7.97 12.29 8.33
CA ASP A 136 -7.04 12.59 7.23
C ASP A 136 -7.64 12.32 5.83
N LEU A 137 -7.09 11.35 5.09
CA LEU A 137 -7.53 10.99 3.74
C LEU A 137 -8.57 9.86 3.71
N VAL A 138 -9.21 9.57 4.84
CA VAL A 138 -10.18 8.46 4.99
C VAL A 138 -11.60 9.01 5.06
N PRO A 139 -12.36 8.97 3.94
CA PRO A 139 -13.78 9.31 3.96
C PRO A 139 -14.66 8.19 4.53
N ASP A 140 -15.86 8.54 4.96
CA ASP A 140 -16.93 7.61 5.28
C ASP A 140 -17.63 7.13 3.99
N MET A 141 -17.54 5.82 3.73
CA MET A 141 -18.09 5.16 2.55
C MET A 141 -19.47 4.52 2.79
N ASN A 142 -20.04 4.66 4.00
CA ASN A 142 -21.29 4.00 4.38
C ASN A 142 -22.45 4.33 3.43
N ASN A 143 -22.62 5.61 3.07
CA ASN A 143 -23.69 6.02 2.15
C ASN A 143 -23.51 5.42 0.74
N PHE A 144 -22.28 5.40 0.22
CA PHE A 144 -21.97 4.82 -1.09
C PHE A 144 -22.33 3.33 -1.13
N TYR A 145 -21.96 2.56 -0.09
CA TYR A 145 -22.31 1.15 -0.02
C TYR A 145 -23.80 0.89 0.24
N ALA A 146 -24.47 1.76 1.00
CA ALA A 146 -25.91 1.67 1.21
C ALA A 146 -26.68 1.86 -0.11
N GLN A 147 -26.28 2.83 -0.93
CA GLN A 147 -26.83 3.04 -2.27
C GLN A 147 -26.55 1.85 -3.18
N TYR A 148 -25.33 1.32 -3.19
CA TYR A 148 -25.00 0.12 -3.97
C TYR A 148 -25.83 -1.10 -3.57
N LYS A 149 -26.07 -1.30 -2.26
CA LYS A 149 -26.93 -2.39 -1.78
C LYS A 149 -28.38 -2.23 -2.24
N SER A 150 -28.88 -1.01 -2.38
CA SER A 150 -30.27 -0.73 -2.73
C SER A 150 -30.67 -1.22 -4.11
N ILE A 151 -29.74 -1.26 -5.07
CA ILE A 151 -29.98 -1.74 -6.44
C ILE A 151 -30.00 -3.27 -6.57
N LYS A 152 -29.80 -3.99 -5.45
CA LYS A 152 -29.79 -5.45 -5.39
C LYS A 152 -28.81 -6.09 -6.41
N PRO A 153 -27.50 -5.84 -6.29
CA PRO A 153 -26.52 -6.19 -7.32
C PRO A 153 -26.15 -7.68 -7.31
N TRP A 154 -27.13 -8.55 -7.54
CA TRP A 154 -26.98 -9.99 -7.69
C TRP A 154 -27.90 -10.49 -8.81
N LEU A 155 -27.61 -11.66 -9.36
CA LEU A 155 -28.43 -12.25 -10.41
C LEU A 155 -29.81 -12.61 -9.86
N GLN A 156 -30.86 -12.09 -10.49
CA GLN A 156 -32.25 -12.43 -10.19
C GLN A 156 -32.79 -13.29 -11.33
N SER A 157 -33.33 -14.46 -11.01
CA SER A 157 -33.85 -15.43 -11.98
C SER A 157 -35.14 -16.03 -11.44
N ASP A 158 -36.19 -16.03 -12.26
CA ASP A 158 -37.44 -16.76 -11.96
C ASP A 158 -37.29 -18.27 -12.22
N VAL A 159 -36.23 -18.67 -12.93
CA VAL A 159 -35.91 -20.06 -13.22
C VAL A 159 -35.01 -20.60 -12.11
N VAL A 160 -35.54 -21.57 -11.36
CA VAL A 160 -34.76 -22.36 -10.40
C VAL A 160 -34.21 -23.58 -11.14
N LYS A 161 -32.90 -23.60 -11.41
CA LYS A 161 -32.25 -24.79 -11.93
C LYS A 161 -32.21 -25.88 -10.88
N SER A 162 -32.79 -27.04 -11.19
CA SER A 162 -32.81 -28.22 -10.32
C SER A 162 -31.61 -29.14 -10.54
N ASP A 163 -30.97 -29.02 -11.69
CA ASP A 163 -29.76 -29.72 -12.07
C ASP A 163 -28.55 -28.81 -11.79
N ASN A 164 -27.43 -29.37 -11.32
CA ASN A 164 -26.18 -28.64 -11.07
C ASN A 164 -25.51 -28.18 -12.39
N THR A 165 -26.27 -27.54 -13.30
CA THR A 165 -25.81 -27.08 -14.60
C THR A 165 -25.70 -25.56 -14.66
N GLU A 166 -24.69 -25.07 -15.39
CA GLU A 166 -24.42 -23.64 -15.56
C GLU A 166 -25.51 -22.95 -16.40
N TYR A 167 -25.74 -21.64 -16.19
CA TYR A 167 -26.60 -20.84 -17.07
C TYR A 167 -25.91 -20.61 -18.42
N LEU A 168 -26.55 -20.99 -19.52
CA LEU A 168 -26.00 -20.77 -20.85
C LEU A 168 -26.11 -19.28 -21.22
N GLN A 169 -24.99 -18.69 -21.61
CA GLN A 169 -24.90 -17.32 -22.10
C GLN A 169 -24.08 -17.30 -23.41
N SER A 170 -24.59 -16.64 -24.44
CA SER A 170 -23.84 -16.44 -25.70
C SER A 170 -22.68 -15.46 -25.50
N LYS A 171 -21.66 -15.52 -26.36
CA LYS A 171 -20.54 -14.56 -26.31
C LYS A 171 -21.02 -13.14 -26.58
N GLU A 172 -21.98 -12.99 -27.48
CA GLU A 172 -22.62 -11.74 -27.85
C GLU A 172 -23.37 -11.13 -26.67
N ASP A 173 -24.08 -11.93 -25.87
CA ASP A 173 -24.76 -11.46 -24.67
C ASP A 173 -23.79 -11.13 -23.54
N ARG A 174 -22.75 -11.94 -23.32
CA ARG A 174 -21.71 -11.65 -22.33
C ARG A 174 -21.01 -10.33 -22.61
N LYS A 175 -20.73 -10.03 -23.88
CA LYS A 175 -20.06 -8.79 -24.32
C LYS A 175 -20.86 -7.53 -23.98
N LYS A 176 -22.19 -7.64 -23.82
CA LYS A 176 -23.02 -6.49 -23.39
C LYS A 176 -22.66 -5.98 -22.00
N LEU A 177 -21.97 -6.79 -21.17
CA LEU A 177 -21.54 -6.41 -19.83
C LEU A 177 -20.18 -5.70 -19.79
N ASP A 178 -19.42 -5.74 -20.87
CA ASP A 178 -18.09 -5.14 -20.94
C ASP A 178 -18.18 -3.61 -20.80
N GLY A 179 -17.27 -3.02 -20.03
CA GLY A 179 -17.30 -1.63 -19.60
C GLY A 179 -18.13 -1.36 -18.33
N MET A 180 -18.93 -2.33 -17.86
CA MET A 180 -19.73 -2.20 -16.64
C MET A 180 -19.19 -3.03 -15.47
N TYR A 181 -18.81 -4.29 -15.70
CA TYR A 181 -18.40 -5.21 -14.62
C TYR A 181 -17.00 -4.89 -14.07
N GLU A 182 -16.21 -4.09 -14.80
CA GLU A 182 -14.85 -3.66 -14.43
C GLU A 182 -14.86 -2.61 -13.31
N CYS A 183 -16.04 -2.13 -12.89
CA CYS A 183 -16.17 -1.21 -11.77
C CYS A 183 -15.59 -1.80 -10.48
N ILE A 184 -14.57 -1.14 -9.94
CA ILE A 184 -13.87 -1.53 -8.70
C ILE A 184 -14.46 -0.87 -7.44
N LEU A 185 -15.62 -0.20 -7.56
CA LEU A 185 -16.31 0.47 -6.46
C LEU A 185 -15.44 1.49 -5.68
N CYS A 186 -14.58 2.24 -6.39
CA CYS A 186 -13.68 3.23 -5.79
C CYS A 186 -14.33 4.58 -5.43
N ALA A 187 -15.58 4.81 -5.87
CA ALA A 187 -16.34 6.07 -5.70
C ALA A 187 -15.75 7.35 -6.34
N CYS A 188 -14.65 7.28 -7.10
CA CYS A 188 -14.11 8.46 -7.80
C CYS A 188 -15.13 9.14 -8.72
N CYS A 189 -15.97 8.36 -9.42
CA CYS A 189 -17.00 8.90 -10.31
C CYS A 189 -18.10 9.65 -9.54
N SER A 190 -18.67 9.02 -8.51
CA SER A 190 -19.74 9.61 -7.69
C SER A 190 -19.29 10.88 -6.98
N THR A 191 -18.05 10.94 -6.52
CA THR A 191 -17.48 12.07 -5.78
C THR A 191 -16.90 13.17 -6.67
N SER A 192 -16.93 12.96 -8.00
CA SER A 192 -16.69 14.00 -9.00
C SER A 192 -17.98 14.61 -9.54
N CYS A 193 -19.15 14.05 -9.19
CA CYS A 193 -20.45 14.54 -9.60
C CYS A 193 -20.81 15.80 -8.79
N PRO A 194 -21.02 16.97 -9.42
CA PRO A 194 -21.40 18.21 -8.74
C PRO A 194 -22.73 18.15 -8.01
#